data_AF-A0A850H5V2-F1
#
_entry.id   AF-A0A850H5V2-F1
#
_cell.length_a   1.000
_cell.length_b   1.000
_cell.length_c   1.000
_cell.angle_alpha   90.00
_cell.angle_beta   90.00
_cell.angle_gamma   90.00
#
_symmetry.space_group_name_H-M   'P 1'
#
loop_
_entity.id
_entity.type
_entity.pdbx_description
1 polymer ?
#
loop_
_entity_poly.entity_id
_entity_poly.type
_entity_poly.pdbx_seq_one_letter_code
_entity_poly.pdbx_strand_id
1 'polypeptide(L)'
;MATIAPPASAATAFPKAAVIKALCDELLAVAQIEAQLRGISLPKDQAGTMKAAVPLDSLSVVDTLCAVDTVVGFELRDNIVRTGGYDSIEDALAHVVPRIEKVWVKKKGAKP
;
A
#
# COMPACT_ATOMS: atom_id res chain seq x y z
N MET A 1 21.94 -18.88 24.22
CA MET A 1 21.12 -18.63 23.02
C MET A 1 19.85 -17.94 23.48
N ALA A 2 19.68 -16.66 23.16
CA ALA A 2 18.54 -15.87 23.61
C ALA A 2 17.29 -16.26 22.81
N THR A 3 16.29 -16.82 23.50
CA THR A 3 14.94 -17.01 22.95
C THR A 3 14.29 -15.63 22.84
N ILE A 4 14.12 -15.13 21.62
CA ILE A 4 13.34 -13.92 21.40
C ILE A 4 11.86 -14.32 21.46
N ALA A 5 11.19 -13.91 22.53
CA ALA A 5 9.75 -13.98 22.66
C ALA A 5 9.08 -13.25 21.47
N PRO A 6 7.95 -13.76 20.93
CA PRO A 6 7.17 -13.01 19.96
C PRO A 6 6.70 -11.72 20.65
N PRO A 7 6.88 -10.53 20.05
CA PRO A 7 6.40 -9.31 20.67
C PRO A 7 4.88 -9.41 20.81
N ALA A 8 4.48 -9.20 22.06
CA ALA A 8 3.13 -9.17 22.57
C ALA A 8 2.12 -8.56 21.59
N SER A 9 0.94 -9.18 21.55
CA SER A 9 -0.33 -8.60 21.10
C SER A 9 -0.50 -7.18 21.65
N ALA A 10 0.03 -6.18 20.95
CA ALA A 10 -0.33 -4.79 21.15
C ALA A 10 -1.77 -4.65 20.65
N ALA A 11 -2.60 -3.95 21.43
CA ALA A 11 -4.00 -3.66 21.15
C ALA A 11 -4.25 -3.53 19.64
N THR A 12 -5.24 -4.26 19.13
CA THR A 12 -5.61 -4.25 17.71
C THR A 12 -6.05 -2.85 17.31
N ALA A 13 -5.08 -2.00 17.01
CA ALA A 13 -5.21 -0.77 16.26
C ALA A 13 -4.70 -1.05 14.84
N PHE A 14 -5.26 -0.34 13.87
CA PHE A 14 -4.89 -0.51 12.47
C PHE A 14 -3.37 -0.34 12.30
N PRO A 15 -2.63 -1.33 11.75
CA PRO A 15 -1.17 -1.24 11.58
C PRO A 15 -0.82 -0.33 10.40
N LYS A 16 -1.23 0.94 10.49
CA LYS A 16 -1.12 1.96 9.44
C LYS A 16 0.31 2.10 8.94
N ALA A 17 1.28 2.12 9.84
CA ALA A 17 2.69 2.22 9.49
C ALA A 17 3.17 1.03 8.65
N ALA A 18 2.76 -0.20 8.99
CA ALA A 18 3.13 -1.40 8.24
C ALA A 18 2.42 -1.44 6.87
N VAL A 19 1.13 -1.09 6.83
CA VAL A 19 0.36 -0.98 5.59
C VAL A 19 0.96 0.04 4.63
N ILE A 20 1.24 1.26 5.12
CA ILE A 20 1.88 2.31 4.32
C ILE A 20 3.25 1.86 3.84
N LYS A 21 4.05 1.23 4.71
CA LYS A 21 5.39 0.77 4.34
C LYS A 21 5.31 -0.31 3.24
N ALA A 22 4.48 -1.34 3.41
CA ALA A 22 4.33 -2.41 2.43
C ALA A 22 3.81 -1.86 1.09
N LEU A 23 2.75 -1.05 1.14
CA LEU A 23 2.16 -0.46 -0.06
C LEU A 23 3.14 0.49 -0.77
N CYS A 24 3.90 1.28 -0.02
CA CYS A 24 4.91 2.18 -0.59
C CYS A 24 6.06 1.42 -1.26
N ASP A 25 6.53 0.33 -0.66
CA ASP A 25 7.63 -0.49 -1.20
C ASP A 25 7.24 -1.09 -2.56
N GLU A 26 6.05 -1.69 -2.61
CA GLU A 26 5.49 -2.28 -3.83
C GLU A 26 5.19 -1.22 -4.89
N LEU A 27 4.54 -0.10 -4.50
CA LEU A 27 4.25 0.99 -5.43
C LEU A 27 5.51 1.67 -5.97
N LEU A 28 6.60 1.73 -5.19
CA LEU A 28 7.89 2.22 -5.66
C LEU A 28 8.45 1.29 -6.73
N ALA A 29 8.43 -0.03 -6.49
CA ALA A 29 8.88 -1.01 -7.49
C ALA A 29 8.06 -0.91 -8.78
N VAL A 30 6.73 -0.86 -8.67
CA VAL A 30 5.82 -0.68 -9.82
C VAL A 30 6.13 0.62 -10.56
N ALA A 31 6.25 1.74 -9.84
CA ALA A 31 6.57 3.03 -10.46
C ALA A 31 7.93 3.02 -11.17
N GLN A 32 8.94 2.37 -10.58
CA GLN A 32 10.26 2.23 -11.21
C GLN A 32 10.21 1.41 -12.51
N ILE A 33 9.38 0.37 -12.55
CA ILE A 33 9.17 -0.45 -13.74
C ILE A 33 8.42 0.37 -14.80
N GLU A 34 7.28 0.98 -14.45
CA GLU A 34 6.47 1.80 -15.35
C GLU A 34 7.27 2.97 -15.92
N ALA A 35 8.04 3.65 -15.09
CA ALA A 35 8.88 4.76 -15.53
C ALA A 35 9.97 4.30 -16.50
N GLN A 36 10.61 3.15 -16.25
CA GLN A 36 11.58 2.58 -17.20
C GLN A 36 10.92 2.19 -18.52
N LEU A 37 9.75 1.54 -18.48
CA LEU A 37 9.00 1.13 -19.66
C LEU A 37 8.54 2.33 -20.50
N ARG A 38 8.12 3.41 -19.84
CA ARG A 38 7.62 4.63 -20.48
C ARG A 38 8.71 5.66 -20.79
N GLY A 39 9.95 5.44 -20.36
CA GLY A 39 11.05 6.40 -20.50
C GLY A 39 10.93 7.63 -19.60
N ILE A 40 10.19 7.55 -18.49
CA ILE A 40 10.07 8.62 -17.51
C ILE A 40 11.33 8.62 -16.63
N SER A 41 11.99 9.76 -16.52
CA SER A 41 13.13 9.92 -15.62
C SER A 41 12.64 10.05 -14.18
N LEU A 42 12.73 8.95 -13.42
CA LEU A 42 12.49 8.99 -11.99
C LEU A 42 13.69 9.62 -11.26
N PRO A 43 13.44 10.56 -10.32
CA PRO A 43 14.48 11.01 -9.42
C PRO A 43 14.99 9.84 -8.57
N LYS A 44 16.28 9.86 -8.23
CA LYS A 44 16.91 8.89 -7.31
C LYS A 44 16.46 9.06 -5.85
N ASP A 45 15.77 10.15 -5.57
CA ASP A 45 15.27 10.48 -4.24
C ASP A 45 13.86 9.89 -4.07
N GLN A 46 13.65 9.13 -2.99
CA GLN A 46 12.38 8.47 -2.73
C GLN A 46 11.22 9.45 -2.58
N ALA A 47 11.44 10.62 -1.96
CA ALA A 47 10.40 11.64 -1.85
C ALA A 47 10.10 12.26 -3.22
N GLY A 48 11.11 12.39 -4.07
CA GLY A 48 10.94 12.75 -5.48
C GLY A 48 10.11 11.72 -6.25
N THR A 49 10.38 10.43 -6.08
CA THR A 49 9.67 9.33 -6.76
C THR A 49 8.21 9.28 -6.35
N MET A 50 7.91 9.52 -5.07
CA MET A 50 6.53 9.54 -4.56
C MET A 50 5.66 10.60 -5.27
N LYS A 51 6.26 11.75 -5.58
CA LYS A 51 5.62 12.89 -6.23
C LYS A 51 5.82 12.92 -7.75
N ALA A 52 6.55 11.96 -8.30
CA ALA A 52 6.76 11.88 -9.72
C ALA A 52 5.43 11.50 -10.39
N ALA A 53 5.14 12.17 -11.51
CA ALA A 53 3.98 11.90 -12.34
C ALA A 53 4.18 10.59 -13.13
N VAL A 54 4.25 9.47 -12.39
CA VAL A 54 4.32 8.12 -12.95
C VAL A 54 2.91 7.54 -12.90
N PRO A 55 2.28 7.34 -14.06
CA PRO A 55 0.97 6.72 -14.10
C PRO A 55 1.09 5.27 -13.62
N LEU A 56 0.31 4.94 -12.60
CA LEU A 56 0.20 3.60 -12.02
C LEU A 56 -1.09 2.98 -12.54
N ASP A 57 -0.98 1.83 -13.20
CA ASP A 57 -2.15 1.10 -13.65
C ASP A 57 -2.95 0.55 -12.45
N SER A 58 -4.28 0.55 -12.56
CA SER A 58 -5.15 -0.01 -11.54
C SER A 58 -4.83 -1.46 -11.21
N LEU A 59 -4.41 -2.26 -12.20
CA LEU A 59 -4.09 -3.67 -12.00
C LEU A 59 -2.81 -3.83 -11.17
N SER A 60 -1.80 -2.99 -11.42
CA SER A 60 -0.57 -2.98 -10.64
C SER A 60 -0.84 -2.57 -9.19
N VAL A 61 -1.72 -1.60 -8.96
CA VAL A 61 -2.11 -1.21 -7.59
C VAL A 61 -2.92 -2.30 -6.89
N VAL A 62 -3.79 -3.01 -7.61
CA VAL A 62 -4.47 -4.20 -7.07
C VAL A 62 -3.47 -5.28 -6.65
N ASP A 63 -2.44 -5.53 -7.45
CA ASP A 63 -1.38 -6.50 -7.10
C ASP A 63 -0.67 -6.11 -5.80
N THR A 64 -0.36 -4.81 -5.63
CA THR A 64 0.24 -4.32 -4.37
C THR A 64 -0.68 -4.49 -3.14
N LEU A 65 -2.00 -4.61 -3.32
CA LEU A 65 -2.92 -4.90 -2.20
C LEU A 65 -2.69 -6.30 -1.63
N CYS A 66 -2.21 -7.26 -2.43
CA CYS A 66 -1.91 -8.62 -1.97
C CYS A 66 -0.85 -8.62 -0.85
N ALA A 67 0.17 -7.76 -0.97
CA ALA A 67 1.17 -7.58 0.07
C ALA A 67 0.55 -6.99 1.36
N VAL A 68 -0.37 -6.04 1.21
CA VAL A 68 -1.10 -5.45 2.35
C VAL A 68 -2.03 -6.45 3.01
N ASP A 69 -2.64 -7.32 2.23
CA ASP A 69 -3.52 -8.40 2.67
C ASP A 69 -2.87 -9.27 3.75
N THR A 70 -1.59 -9.60 3.54
CA THR A 70 -0.75 -10.34 4.48
C THR A 70 -0.50 -9.56 5.78
N VAL A 71 -0.49 -8.22 5.72
CA VAL A 71 -0.32 -7.33 6.88
C VAL A 71 -1.62 -7.18 7.67
N VAL A 72 -2.76 -7.03 6.99
CA VAL A 72 -4.07 -6.84 7.63
C VAL A 72 -4.71 -8.16 8.07
N GLY A 73 -4.31 -9.27 7.45
CA GLY A 73 -4.80 -10.63 7.71
C GLY A 73 -6.17 -10.94 7.12
N PHE A 74 -6.59 -10.23 6.07
CA PHE A 74 -7.85 -10.48 5.36
C PHE A 74 -7.86 -9.84 3.97
N GLU A 75 -8.66 -10.45 3.08
CA GLU A 75 -8.78 -10.03 1.68
C GLU A 75 -9.38 -8.63 1.51
N LEU A 76 -8.57 -7.73 0.97
CA LEU A 76 -8.93 -6.39 0.57
C LEU A 76 -9.57 -6.44 -0.82
N ARG A 77 -10.79 -5.90 -0.93
CA ARG A 77 -11.49 -5.87 -2.21
C ARG A 77 -10.85 -4.88 -3.18
N ASP A 78 -10.79 -5.24 -4.45
CA ASP A 78 -10.43 -4.36 -5.58
C ASP A 78 -11.18 -3.03 -5.60
N ASN A 79 -12.39 -2.98 -5.03
CA ASN A 79 -13.14 -1.74 -4.96
C ASN A 79 -12.40 -0.62 -4.23
N ILE A 80 -11.40 -0.93 -3.39
CA ILE A 80 -10.51 0.01 -2.69
C ILE A 80 -9.62 0.80 -3.68
N VAL A 81 -9.32 0.22 -4.83
CA VAL A 81 -8.54 0.84 -5.90
C VAL A 81 -9.46 1.66 -6.81
N ARG A 82 -8.93 2.75 -7.37
CA ARG A 82 -9.63 3.58 -8.37
C ARG A 82 -9.47 2.95 -9.75
N THR A 83 -10.58 2.78 -10.45
CA THR A 83 -10.56 2.35 -11.87
C THR A 83 -9.92 3.42 -12.73
N GLY A 84 -8.99 3.00 -13.60
CA GLY A 84 -8.20 3.90 -14.46
C GLY A 84 -6.84 4.29 -13.90
N GLY A 85 -6.49 3.81 -12.70
CA GLY A 85 -5.16 4.00 -12.12
C GLY A 85 -5.00 5.30 -11.34
N TYR A 86 -3.73 5.69 -11.16
CA TYR A 86 -3.32 6.87 -10.41
C TYR A 86 -2.22 7.62 -11.13
N ASP A 87 -2.17 8.94 -10.97
CA ASP A 87 -1.15 9.78 -11.60
C ASP A 87 0.20 9.77 -10.85
N SER A 88 0.21 9.33 -9.59
CA SER A 88 1.42 9.27 -8.74
C SER A 88 1.25 8.29 -7.57
N ILE A 89 2.37 7.86 -6.97
CA ILE A 89 2.37 7.01 -5.77
C ILE A 89 1.68 7.71 -4.60
N GLU A 90 1.93 9.01 -4.41
CA GLU A 90 1.30 9.79 -3.34
C GLU A 90 -0.23 9.81 -3.48
N ASP A 91 -0.75 9.95 -4.70
CA ASP A 91 -2.19 9.91 -4.98
C ASP A 91 -2.79 8.53 -4.69
N ALA A 92 -2.09 7.46 -5.10
CA ALA A 92 -2.47 6.09 -4.79
C ALA A 92 -2.53 5.84 -3.27
N LEU A 93 -1.50 6.23 -2.53
CA LEU A 93 -1.46 6.10 -1.07
C LEU A 93 -2.57 6.92 -0.40
N ALA A 94 -2.75 8.19 -0.81
CA ALA A 94 -3.76 9.07 -0.26
C ALA A 94 -5.19 8.51 -0.46
N HIS A 95 -5.43 7.78 -1.55
CA HIS A 95 -6.72 7.16 -1.82
C HIS A 95 -6.90 5.79 -1.16
N VAL A 96 -5.89 4.92 -1.24
CA VAL A 96 -5.97 3.51 -0.85
C VAL A 96 -5.88 3.34 0.67
N VAL A 97 -4.92 4.02 1.34
CA VAL A 97 -4.68 3.91 2.79
C VAL A 97 -5.92 4.18 3.64
N PRO A 98 -6.66 5.30 3.49
CA PRO A 98 -7.84 5.57 4.31
C PRO A 98 -8.99 4.58 4.04
N ARG A 99 -9.04 3.98 2.85
CA ARG A 99 -10.07 2.99 2.51
C ARG A 99 -9.75 1.64 3.16
N ILE A 100 -8.48 1.22 3.15
CA ILE A 100 -8.03 0.05 3.91
C ILE A 100 -8.32 0.24 5.40
N GLU A 101 -8.00 1.40 5.97
CA GLU A 101 -8.28 1.71 7.37
C GLU A 101 -9.78 1.57 7.68
N LYS A 102 -10.66 2.11 6.83
CA LYS A 102 -12.13 1.97 6.98
C LYS A 102 -12.59 0.51 6.93
N VAL A 103 -12.06 -0.29 5.99
CA VAL A 103 -12.42 -1.71 5.87
C VAL A 103 -11.92 -2.49 7.07
N TRP A 104 -10.70 -2.23 7.51
CA TRP A 104 -10.10 -2.85 8.69
C TRP A 104 -10.89 -2.53 9.95
N VAL A 105 -11.26 -1.26 10.15
CA VAL A 105 -12.12 -0.84 11.28
C VAL A 105 -13.50 -1.47 11.18
N LYS A 106 -14.10 -1.61 9.98
CA LYS A 106 -15.36 -2.35 9.80
C LYS A 106 -15.23 -3.83 10.15
N LYS A 107 -14.14 -4.49 9.75
CA LYS A 107 -13.90 -5.92 9.98
C LYS A 107 -13.54 -6.22 11.44
N LYS A 108 -12.71 -5.39 12.09
CA LYS A 108 -12.26 -5.58 13.48
C LYS A 108 -13.14 -4.88 14.52
N GLY A 109 -13.81 -3.79 14.15
CA GLY A 109 -14.78 -3.06 14.97
C GLY A 109 -16.19 -3.64 14.92
N ALA A 110 -16.47 -4.57 13.99
CA ALA A 110 -17.61 -5.47 14.11
C ALA A 110 -17.33 -6.51 15.20
N LYS A 111 -17.44 -6.09 16.46
CA LYS A 111 -17.64 -7.02 17.58
C LYS A 111 -19.15 -7.34 17.62
N PRO A 112 -19.56 -8.63 17.68
CA PRO A 112 -20.96 -9.00 17.87
C PRO A 112 -21.54 -8.47 19.19
#